data_AF-A0A5H2PN14-F1
#
_entry.id   AF-A0A5H2PN14-F1
#
_cell.length_a   1.000
_cell.length_b   1.000
_cell.length_c   1.000
_cell.angle_alpha   90.00
_cell.angle_beta   90.00
_cell.angle_gamma   90.00
#
_symmetry.space_group_name_H-M   'P 1'
#
loop_
_entity.id
_entity.type
_entity.pdbx_description
1 polymer ?
#
loop_
_entity_poly.entity_id
_entity_poly.type
_entity_poly.pdbx_seq_one_letter_code
_entity_poly.pdbx_strand_id
1 'polypeptide(L)'
;MLASHVVVAMAQSALTDEDRDLEVLYGGQSIGRSSKRTALDRLLQHSTLQRILAEATTYQPNQEIILLLYRFEHGRIFASTGGDLNAEPTATSEEELVHLDRMHNIKLDRRAIVSLAEAALIRHFQPYFNVQIKGNDFTARSKIKVLERLLMQDMTGLMVEISSANIQSRLRTASAPPLDLTELFEPSALNGSALESSEMKQQWAEELHLMAHTQFAQFPLTNAQERDTFLHGMIWRGETQRQSFFR
;
A
#
# COMPACT_ATOMS: atom_id res chain seq x y z
N MET A 1 -29.05 4.39 -15.84
CA MET A 1 -27.65 4.56 -16.30
C MET A 1 -26.81 3.55 -15.54
N LEU A 2 -26.12 2.62 -16.22
CA LEU A 2 -25.10 1.80 -15.58
C LEU A 2 -23.92 2.70 -15.19
N ALA A 3 -23.33 2.48 -14.02
CA ALA A 3 -22.14 3.22 -13.64
C ALA A 3 -20.95 2.76 -14.51
N SER A 4 -20.08 3.70 -14.92
CA SER A 4 -18.96 3.42 -15.82
C SER A 4 -18.02 2.33 -15.30
N HIS A 5 -17.78 2.27 -13.98
CA HIS A 5 -16.97 1.22 -13.37
C HIS A 5 -17.58 -0.18 -13.53
N VAL A 6 -18.91 -0.31 -13.60
CA VAL A 6 -19.58 -1.59 -13.85
C VAL A 6 -19.37 -2.03 -15.30
N VAL A 7 -19.45 -1.09 -16.24
CA VAL A 7 -19.19 -1.36 -17.66
C VAL A 7 -17.74 -1.81 -17.85
N VAL A 8 -16.78 -1.14 -17.22
CA VAL A 8 -15.36 -1.51 -17.27
C VAL A 8 -15.11 -2.86 -16.59
N ALA A 9 -15.70 -3.10 -15.42
CA ALA A 9 -15.55 -4.36 -14.67
C ALA A 9 -16.07 -5.59 -15.43
N MET A 10 -17.07 -5.40 -16.30
CA MET A 10 -17.67 -6.47 -17.11
C MET A 10 -17.13 -6.51 -18.54
N ALA A 11 -16.27 -5.58 -18.92
CA ALA A 11 -15.69 -5.54 -20.26
C ALA A 11 -14.72 -6.73 -20.44
N GLN A 12 -14.85 -7.42 -21.57
CA GLN A 12 -13.88 -8.40 -22.01
C GLN A 12 -12.93 -7.74 -22.99
N SER A 13 -11.64 -7.99 -22.82
CA SER A 13 -10.59 -7.46 -23.69
C SER A 13 -9.85 -8.63 -24.32
N ALA A 14 -9.45 -8.47 -25.58
CA ALA A 14 -8.51 -9.38 -26.24
C ALA A 14 -7.05 -9.06 -25.89
N LEU A 15 -6.81 -7.97 -25.17
CA LEU A 15 -5.49 -7.58 -24.69
C LEU A 15 -4.99 -8.54 -23.62
N THR A 16 -3.69 -8.80 -23.63
CA THR A 16 -3.02 -9.57 -22.57
C THR A 16 -3.00 -8.79 -21.26
N ASP A 17 -2.70 -9.44 -20.14
CA ASP A 17 -2.58 -8.74 -18.86
C ASP A 17 -1.49 -7.65 -18.90
N GLU A 18 -0.38 -7.93 -19.58
CA GLU A 18 0.74 -6.99 -19.75
C GLU A 18 0.34 -5.74 -20.55
N ASP A 19 -0.48 -5.90 -21.60
CA ASP A 19 -1.03 -4.79 -22.38
C ASP A 19 -2.00 -3.93 -21.56
N ARG A 20 -2.62 -4.51 -20.54
CA ARG A 20 -3.62 -3.87 -19.68
C ARG A 20 -3.03 -3.26 -18.42
N ASP A 21 -1.76 -3.55 -18.13
CA ASP A 21 -1.08 -3.04 -16.95
C ASP A 21 -0.90 -1.52 -17.03
N LEU A 22 -1.29 -0.84 -15.97
CA LEU A 22 -1.25 0.62 -15.88
C LEU A 22 0.05 1.06 -15.24
N GLU A 23 0.83 1.81 -16.01
CA GLU A 23 2.01 2.47 -15.49
C GLU A 23 1.63 3.67 -14.61
N VAL A 24 2.06 3.66 -13.35
CA VAL A 24 1.78 4.76 -12.43
C VAL A 24 2.70 5.94 -12.74
N LEU A 25 2.17 6.95 -13.43
CA LEU A 25 2.91 8.14 -13.83
C LEU A 25 2.97 9.23 -12.76
N TYR A 26 1.95 9.32 -11.90
CA TYR A 26 1.85 10.32 -10.85
C TYR A 26 0.93 9.89 -9.69
N GLY A 27 1.30 10.25 -8.46
CA GLY A 27 0.46 10.14 -7.27
C GLY A 27 0.29 11.49 -6.57
N GLY A 28 -0.93 11.81 -6.12
CA GLY A 28 -1.19 13.05 -5.41
C GLY A 28 -2.44 12.99 -4.54
N GLN A 29 -2.54 13.91 -3.58
CA GLN A 29 -3.69 14.02 -2.68
C GLN A 29 -4.62 15.19 -3.02
N SER A 30 -5.90 15.01 -2.71
CA SER A 30 -6.87 16.09 -2.61
C SER A 30 -7.66 15.96 -1.31
N ILE A 31 -7.70 17.03 -0.51
CA ILE A 31 -8.46 17.08 0.74
C ILE A 31 -9.42 18.26 0.62
N GLY A 32 -10.72 17.97 0.48
CA GLY A 32 -11.75 19.01 0.48
C GLY A 32 -11.72 19.77 1.80
N ARG A 33 -11.27 21.03 1.77
CA ARG A 33 -11.16 21.89 2.98
C ARG A 33 -12.43 22.67 3.30
N SER A 34 -13.42 22.66 2.42
CA SER A 34 -14.73 23.30 2.58
C SER A 34 -15.60 22.81 1.42
N SER A 35 -16.92 22.76 1.60
CA SER A 35 -17.92 22.10 0.74
C SER A 35 -17.95 22.48 -0.74
N LYS A 36 -17.06 23.37 -1.21
CA LYS A 36 -17.05 23.92 -2.57
C LYS A 36 -15.87 23.52 -3.46
N ARG A 37 -14.85 22.82 -2.96
CA ARG A 37 -13.70 22.39 -3.79
C ARG A 37 -13.54 20.87 -3.73
N THR A 38 -13.81 20.23 -4.86
CA THR A 38 -13.72 18.79 -5.09
C THR A 38 -12.34 18.40 -5.63
N ALA A 39 -12.06 17.10 -5.74
CA ALA A 39 -10.87 16.62 -6.45
C ALA A 39 -10.87 17.06 -7.92
N LEU A 40 -12.05 17.14 -8.55
CA LEU A 40 -12.20 17.57 -9.94
C LEU A 40 -11.77 19.03 -10.15
N ASP A 41 -12.19 19.93 -9.25
CA ASP A 41 -11.80 21.36 -9.32
C ASP A 41 -10.28 21.54 -9.24
N ARG A 42 -9.61 20.70 -8.44
CA ARG A 42 -8.15 20.69 -8.35
C ARG A 42 -7.51 20.16 -9.63
N LEU A 43 -8.06 19.11 -10.23
CA LEU A 43 -7.53 18.50 -11.45
C LEU A 43 -7.55 19.47 -12.64
N LEU A 44 -8.60 20.29 -12.76
CA LEU A 44 -8.72 21.29 -13.84
C LEU A 44 -7.57 22.31 -13.85
N GLN A 45 -7.03 22.65 -12.68
CA GLN A 45 -5.95 23.63 -12.52
C GLN A 45 -4.59 22.97 -12.24
N HIS A 46 -4.48 21.65 -12.41
CA HIS A 46 -3.28 20.90 -12.03
C HIS A 46 -2.24 20.89 -13.15
N SER A 47 -1.23 21.76 -13.04
CA SER A 47 -0.18 21.90 -14.05
C SER A 47 0.56 20.60 -14.36
N THR A 48 0.80 19.72 -13.37
CA THR A 48 1.43 18.41 -13.62
C THR A 48 0.54 17.50 -14.46
N LEU A 49 -0.79 17.53 -14.28
CA LEU A 49 -1.70 16.73 -15.10
C LEU A 49 -1.71 17.25 -16.54
N GLN A 50 -1.79 18.57 -16.70
CA GLN A 50 -1.73 19.21 -18.03
C GLN A 50 -0.43 18.84 -18.76
N ARG A 51 0.70 18.80 -18.05
CA ARG A 51 1.98 18.33 -18.59
C ARG A 51 1.94 16.86 -19.01
N ILE A 52 1.43 15.96 -18.15
CA ILE A 52 1.31 14.53 -18.47
C ILE A 52 0.49 14.34 -19.75
N LEU A 53 -0.67 15.01 -19.85
CA LEU A 53 -1.53 14.93 -21.03
C LEU A 53 -0.82 15.43 -22.28
N ALA A 54 -0.12 16.58 -22.21
CA ALA A 54 0.61 17.13 -23.34
C ALA A 54 1.77 16.21 -23.80
N GLU A 55 2.53 15.63 -22.87
CA GLU A 55 3.60 14.69 -23.18
C GLU A 55 3.05 13.38 -23.77
N ALA A 56 1.99 12.82 -23.19
CA ALA A 56 1.36 11.60 -23.70
C ALA A 56 0.85 11.77 -25.14
N THR A 57 0.13 12.87 -25.43
CA THR A 57 -0.33 13.15 -26.80
C THR A 57 0.82 13.35 -27.79
N THR A 58 1.97 13.88 -27.32
CA THR A 58 3.12 14.17 -28.20
C THR A 58 3.99 12.94 -28.47
N TYR A 59 4.28 12.15 -27.43
CA TYR A 59 5.29 11.09 -27.49
C TYR A 59 4.71 9.67 -27.46
N GLN A 60 3.46 9.51 -26.98
CA GLN A 60 2.82 8.21 -26.79
C GLN A 60 1.35 8.25 -27.25
N PRO A 61 1.07 8.60 -28.52
CA PRO A 61 -0.30 8.79 -29.01
C PRO A 61 -1.15 7.50 -29.02
N ASN A 62 -0.51 6.33 -28.89
CA ASN A 62 -1.18 5.03 -28.82
C ASN A 62 -1.48 4.59 -27.38
N GLN A 63 -1.22 5.45 -26.39
CA GLN A 63 -1.46 5.17 -24.98
C GLN A 63 -2.55 6.10 -24.44
N GLU A 64 -3.32 5.57 -23.50
CA GLU A 64 -4.41 6.29 -22.85
C GLU A 64 -4.02 6.68 -21.42
N ILE A 65 -4.45 7.87 -21.00
CA ILE A 65 -4.22 8.35 -19.63
C ILE A 65 -5.49 8.15 -18.81
N ILE A 66 -5.39 7.31 -17.77
CA ILE A 66 -6.48 7.00 -16.86
C ILE A 66 -6.26 7.68 -15.52
N LEU A 67 -7.30 8.34 -15.00
CA LEU A 67 -7.30 8.91 -13.66
C LEU A 67 -8.02 8.00 -12.68
N LEU A 68 -7.28 7.46 -11.71
CA LEU A 68 -7.84 6.64 -10.63
C LEU A 68 -8.03 7.48 -9.37
N LEU A 69 -9.26 7.49 -8.85
CA LEU A 69 -9.63 8.24 -7.66
C LEU A 69 -9.90 7.28 -6.49
N TYR A 70 -8.94 7.20 -5.58
CA TYR A 70 -9.05 6.40 -4.37
C TYR A 70 -9.58 7.22 -3.19
N ARG A 71 -10.40 6.57 -2.35
CA ARG A 71 -10.97 7.17 -1.15
C ARG A 71 -10.51 6.37 0.07
N PHE A 72 -9.56 6.92 0.83
CA PHE A 72 -9.10 6.34 2.08
C PHE A 72 -9.95 6.85 3.24
N GLU A 73 -10.84 6.00 3.76
CA GLU A 73 -11.70 6.31 4.91
C GLU A 73 -11.44 5.42 6.12
N HIS A 74 -10.88 4.24 5.90
CA HIS A 74 -10.66 3.23 6.94
C HIS A 74 -9.16 3.06 7.19
N GLY A 75 -8.80 2.94 8.46
CA GLY A 75 -7.48 2.50 8.91
C GLY A 75 -7.68 1.40 9.95
N ARG A 76 -6.78 0.41 9.95
CA ARG A 76 -6.73 -0.64 10.96
C ARG A 76 -5.40 -0.55 11.67
N ILE A 77 -5.41 -0.69 12.99
CA ILE A 77 -4.19 -0.79 13.79
C ILE A 77 -4.01 -2.27 14.10
N PHE A 78 -2.87 -2.81 13.69
CA PHE A 78 -2.45 -4.16 14.06
C PHE A 78 -1.46 -4.03 15.21
N ALA A 79 -1.80 -4.64 16.34
CA ALA A 79 -0.89 -4.78 17.47
C ALA A 79 -0.46 -6.25 17.55
N SER A 80 0.84 -6.47 17.66
CA SER A 80 1.41 -7.80 17.92
C SER A 80 2.31 -7.69 19.13
N THR A 81 2.06 -8.53 20.14
CA THR A 81 2.91 -8.70 21.32
C THR A 81 3.89 -9.86 21.16
N GLY A 82 4.02 -10.41 19.94
CA GLY A 82 4.94 -11.50 19.63
C GLY A 82 6.40 -11.07 19.67
N GLY A 83 6.98 -11.03 20.87
CA GLY A 83 8.40 -10.85 21.13
C GLY A 83 9.06 -12.13 21.66
N ASP A 84 10.32 -12.04 22.11
CA ASP A 84 11.02 -13.15 22.77
C ASP A 84 10.39 -13.44 24.13
N LEU A 85 9.64 -14.55 24.18
CA LEU A 85 9.00 -15.07 25.39
C LEU A 85 9.99 -15.51 26.47
N ASN A 86 11.30 -15.54 26.16
CA ASN A 86 12.36 -15.87 27.11
C ASN A 86 13.06 -14.62 27.68
N ALA A 87 12.73 -13.42 27.20
CA ALA A 87 13.27 -12.18 27.75
C ALA A 87 12.53 -11.80 29.05
N GLU A 88 13.28 -11.31 30.05
CA GLU A 88 12.63 -10.77 31.24
C GLU A 88 11.89 -9.48 30.88
N PRO A 89 10.60 -9.35 31.26
CA PRO A 89 9.83 -8.14 31.01
C PRO A 89 10.51 -6.93 31.64
N THR A 90 10.74 -5.88 30.84
CA THR A 90 11.28 -4.61 31.32
C THR A 90 10.20 -3.65 31.80
N ALA A 91 8.95 -3.89 31.40
CA ALA A 91 7.77 -3.15 31.83
C ALA A 91 6.93 -3.99 32.80
N THR A 92 6.26 -3.33 33.73
CA THR A 92 5.25 -3.95 34.60
C THR A 92 3.97 -4.26 33.84
N SER A 93 3.16 -5.20 34.33
CA SER A 93 1.86 -5.52 33.73
C SER A 93 0.91 -4.32 33.68
N GLU A 94 1.00 -3.40 34.63
CA GLU A 94 0.18 -2.18 34.63
C GLU A 94 0.61 -1.20 33.51
N GLU A 95 1.92 -1.02 33.32
CA GLU A 95 2.45 -0.19 32.23
C GLU A 95 2.12 -0.76 30.85
N GLU A 96 2.16 -2.09 30.70
CA GLU A 96 1.79 -2.78 29.46
C GLU A 96 0.30 -2.59 29.14
N LEU A 97 -0.59 -2.74 30.13
CA LEU A 97 -2.02 -2.48 29.96
C LEU A 97 -2.30 -1.03 29.55
N VAL A 98 -1.62 -0.06 30.18
CA VAL A 98 -1.74 1.37 29.81
C VAL A 98 -1.21 1.62 28.41
N HIS A 99 -0.14 0.95 27.99
CA HIS A 99 0.38 1.07 26.63
C HIS A 99 -0.58 0.47 25.58
N LEU A 100 -1.12 -0.72 25.84
CA LEU A 100 -2.10 -1.37 24.97
C LEU A 100 -3.37 -0.53 24.81
N ASP A 101 -3.89 0.04 25.89
CA ASP A 101 -5.06 0.93 25.84
C ASP A 101 -4.76 2.20 25.03
N ARG A 102 -3.58 2.81 25.20
CA ARG A 102 -3.14 3.94 24.38
C ARG A 102 -3.10 3.57 22.89
N MET A 103 -2.52 2.43 22.53
CA MET A 103 -2.45 1.97 21.14
C MET A 103 -3.83 1.72 20.53
N HIS A 104 -4.73 1.08 21.29
CA HIS A 104 -6.10 0.81 20.83
C HIS A 104 -6.89 2.09 20.57
N ASN A 105 -6.60 3.15 21.33
CA ASN A 105 -7.28 4.43 21.23
C ASN A 105 -6.65 5.42 20.23
N ILE A 106 -5.59 5.03 19.50
CA ILE A 106 -5.02 5.90 18.47
C ILE A 106 -6.05 6.11 17.35
N LYS A 107 -6.37 7.39 17.10
CA LYS A 107 -7.22 7.81 15.99
C LYS A 107 -6.45 8.75 15.09
N LEU A 108 -6.31 8.35 13.83
CA LEU A 108 -5.77 9.21 12.78
C LEU A 108 -6.90 10.01 12.15
N ASP A 109 -6.71 11.32 12.04
CA ASP A 109 -7.64 12.16 11.31
C ASP A 109 -7.58 11.82 9.79
N ARG A 110 -8.67 12.08 9.07
CA ARG A 110 -8.78 11.78 7.64
C ARG A 110 -7.65 12.42 6.81
N ARG A 111 -7.18 13.60 7.20
CA ARG A 111 -6.10 14.30 6.51
C ARG A 111 -4.78 13.55 6.67
N ALA A 112 -4.49 13.08 7.88
CA ALA A 112 -3.32 12.26 8.18
C ALA A 112 -3.36 10.96 7.37
N ILE A 113 -4.49 10.24 7.36
CA ILE A 113 -4.65 9.01 6.58
C ILE A 113 -4.35 9.25 5.10
N VAL A 114 -4.95 10.27 4.49
CA VAL A 114 -4.73 10.59 3.07
C VAL A 114 -3.28 11.00 2.78
N SER A 115 -2.67 11.78 3.67
CA SER A 115 -1.26 12.20 3.51
C SER A 115 -0.28 11.05 3.67
N LEU A 116 -0.56 10.09 4.57
CA LEU A 116 0.24 8.88 4.75
C LEU A 116 0.10 7.95 3.54
N ALA A 117 -1.13 7.74 3.06
CA ALA A 117 -1.38 6.98 1.85
C ALA A 117 -0.65 7.58 0.64
N GLU A 118 -0.73 8.89 0.44
CA GLU A 118 0.00 9.57 -0.65
C GLU A 118 1.52 9.36 -0.53
N ALA A 119 2.09 9.56 0.66
CA ALA A 119 3.52 9.39 0.88
C ALA A 119 3.99 7.95 0.63
N ALA A 120 3.26 6.97 1.18
CA ALA A 120 3.51 5.55 1.04
C ALA A 120 3.49 5.13 -0.44
N LEU A 121 2.44 5.50 -1.17
CA LEU A 121 2.28 5.12 -2.58
C LEU A 121 3.30 5.79 -3.50
N ILE A 122 3.64 7.06 -3.27
CA ILE A 122 4.73 7.71 -4.02
C ILE A 122 6.07 7.01 -3.77
N ARG A 123 6.33 6.59 -2.53
CA ARG A 123 7.57 5.89 -2.19
C ARG A 123 7.64 4.49 -2.81
N HIS A 124 6.50 3.79 -2.85
CA HIS A 124 6.33 2.44 -3.42
C HIS A 124 6.51 2.44 -4.94
N PHE A 125 5.75 3.29 -5.64
CA PHE A 125 5.75 3.32 -7.12
C PHE A 125 6.85 4.20 -7.73
N GLN A 126 7.45 5.11 -6.96
CA GLN A 126 8.44 6.07 -7.46
C GLN A 126 8.08 6.72 -8.82
N PRO A 127 6.83 7.20 -8.99
CA PRO A 127 6.28 7.53 -10.30
C PRO A 127 7.06 8.66 -11.00
N TYR A 128 7.13 8.60 -12.34
CA TYR A 128 8.01 9.45 -13.13
C TYR A 128 7.79 10.94 -12.86
N PHE A 129 6.55 11.43 -12.79
CA PHE A 129 6.27 12.87 -12.67
C PHE A 129 6.26 13.41 -11.25
N ASN A 130 6.45 12.57 -10.23
CA ASN A 130 6.65 13.02 -8.85
C ASN A 130 8.09 13.52 -8.60
N VAL A 131 8.90 13.84 -9.63
CA VAL A 131 10.34 14.20 -9.55
C VAL A 131 10.73 15.24 -8.49
N GLN A 132 9.84 16.12 -8.02
CA GLN A 132 10.13 16.96 -6.84
C GLN A 132 10.26 16.16 -5.51
N ILE A 133 10.00 14.86 -5.56
CA ILE A 133 10.08 13.86 -4.49
C ILE A 133 11.04 12.71 -4.90
N LYS A 134 11.85 12.86 -5.96
CA LYS A 134 12.89 11.86 -6.30
C LYS A 134 14.13 11.95 -5.40
N GLY A 135 14.26 13.00 -4.59
CA GLY A 135 15.35 13.19 -3.64
C GLY A 135 14.94 13.56 -2.21
N ASN A 136 13.63 13.66 -1.94
CA ASN A 136 13.12 13.91 -0.59
C ASN A 136 12.54 12.61 -0.05
N ASP A 137 13.44 11.85 0.59
CA ASP A 137 13.32 11.40 1.98
C ASP A 137 11.96 11.68 2.64
N PHE A 138 11.54 10.81 3.56
CA PHE A 138 10.33 10.96 4.39
C PHE A 138 10.29 12.30 5.17
N THR A 139 11.32 13.14 5.00
CA THR A 139 11.64 14.44 5.58
C THR A 139 11.06 15.70 4.90
N ALA A 140 10.10 15.63 3.96
CA ALA A 140 9.40 16.86 3.54
C ALA A 140 8.67 17.48 4.76
N ARG A 141 9.00 18.72 5.18
CA ARG A 141 8.58 19.35 6.46
C ARG A 141 7.10 19.19 6.88
N SER A 142 6.16 19.07 5.94
CA SER A 142 4.74 18.81 6.28
C SER A 142 4.40 17.34 6.45
N LYS A 143 5.10 16.45 5.73
CA LYS A 143 4.98 14.98 5.80
C LYS A 143 5.78 14.43 6.99
N ILE A 144 6.91 15.06 7.34
CA ILE A 144 7.61 14.95 8.62
C ILE A 144 6.62 15.05 9.77
N LYS A 145 5.79 16.10 9.83
CA LYS A 145 4.93 16.30 11.01
C LYS A 145 3.90 15.21 11.22
N VAL A 146 3.41 14.60 10.13
CA VAL A 146 2.47 13.48 10.21
C VAL A 146 3.22 12.21 10.60
N LEU A 147 4.42 11.98 10.02
CA LEU A 147 5.28 10.86 10.37
C LEU A 147 5.78 10.94 11.83
N GLU A 148 6.25 12.11 12.27
CA GLU A 148 6.59 12.44 13.65
C GLU A 148 5.41 12.15 14.58
N ARG A 149 4.17 12.47 14.18
CA ARG A 149 2.99 12.13 14.97
C ARG A 149 2.76 10.63 15.08
N LEU A 150 3.00 9.85 14.02
CA LEU A 150 2.93 8.39 14.08
C LEU A 150 4.04 7.80 14.96
N LEU A 151 5.26 8.31 14.83
CA LEU A 151 6.40 7.92 15.65
C LEU A 151 6.18 8.27 17.13
N MET A 152 5.56 9.42 17.42
CA MET A 152 5.12 9.80 18.77
C MET A 152 3.99 8.89 19.32
N GLN A 153 3.36 8.09 18.49
CA GLN A 153 2.28 7.16 18.87
C GLN A 153 2.76 5.70 18.89
N ASP A 154 4.06 5.47 19.00
CA ASP A 154 4.70 4.15 19.07
C ASP A 154 4.37 3.21 17.89
N MET A 155 3.98 3.76 16.74
CA MET A 155 3.74 2.95 15.54
C MET A 155 5.05 2.49 14.92
N THR A 156 5.18 1.18 14.72
CA THR A 156 6.42 0.57 14.20
C THR A 156 6.39 0.30 12.70
N GLY A 157 5.22 0.37 12.08
CA GLY A 157 5.05 0.11 10.65
C GLY A 157 3.85 0.82 10.04
N LEU A 158 3.91 1.03 8.73
CA LEU A 158 2.83 1.57 7.92
C LEU A 158 2.59 0.64 6.73
N MET A 159 1.32 0.26 6.52
CA MET A 159 0.88 -0.51 5.37
C MET A 159 -0.27 0.24 4.68
N VAL A 160 -0.13 0.43 3.37
CA VAL A 160 -1.16 1.03 2.53
C VAL A 160 -1.48 0.07 1.40
N GLU A 161 -2.72 -0.38 1.38
CA GLU A 161 -3.27 -1.27 0.36
C GLU A 161 -4.02 -0.46 -0.69
N ILE A 162 -3.77 -0.75 -1.96
CA ILE A 162 -4.62 -0.32 -3.06
C ILE A 162 -4.91 -1.50 -3.99
N SER A 163 -6.15 -1.60 -4.44
CA SER A 163 -6.57 -2.61 -5.41
C SER A 163 -7.11 -1.95 -6.67
N SER A 164 -6.85 -2.58 -7.81
CA SER A 164 -7.39 -2.23 -9.12
C SER A 164 -8.11 -3.41 -9.78
N ALA A 165 -8.49 -4.42 -8.99
CA ALA A 165 -9.16 -5.63 -9.46
C ALA A 165 -10.47 -5.33 -10.19
N ASN A 166 -11.19 -4.29 -9.74
CA ASN A 166 -12.47 -3.87 -10.31
C ASN A 166 -12.36 -3.30 -11.73
N ILE A 167 -11.19 -2.84 -12.15
CA ILE A 167 -10.95 -2.37 -13.52
C ILE A 167 -10.17 -3.40 -14.35
N GLN A 168 -9.89 -4.57 -13.76
CA GLN A 168 -9.16 -5.68 -14.39
C GLN A 168 -7.84 -5.21 -15.06
N SER A 169 -7.11 -4.34 -14.38
CA SER A 169 -5.81 -3.84 -14.83
C SER A 169 -4.91 -3.71 -13.62
N ARG A 170 -3.68 -4.24 -13.67
CA ARG A 170 -2.76 -4.18 -12.52
C ARG A 170 -1.98 -2.86 -12.56
N LEU A 171 -1.63 -2.35 -11.39
CA LEU A 171 -0.78 -1.16 -11.28
C LEU A 171 0.69 -1.58 -11.25
N ARG A 172 1.52 -0.89 -12.02
CA ARG A 172 2.97 -1.18 -12.08
C ARG A 172 3.83 0.07 -12.20
N THR A 173 5.09 -0.10 -11.78
CA THR A 173 6.24 0.77 -12.08
C THR A 173 7.51 -0.08 -12.01
N ALA A 174 8.66 0.47 -12.40
CA ALA A 174 9.94 -0.24 -12.28
C ALA A 174 10.29 -0.62 -10.82
N SER A 175 9.87 0.17 -9.82
CA SER A 175 10.12 -0.12 -8.40
C SER A 175 9.07 -1.01 -7.76
N ALA A 176 7.91 -1.18 -8.40
CA ALA A 176 6.79 -1.98 -7.92
C ALA A 176 6.13 -2.68 -9.12
N PRO A 177 6.67 -3.84 -9.57
CA PRO A 177 6.03 -4.65 -10.59
C PRO A 177 4.73 -5.29 -10.05
N PRO A 178 3.83 -5.78 -10.92
CA PRO A 178 2.70 -6.60 -10.50
C PRO A 178 3.20 -7.87 -9.80
N LEU A 179 2.38 -8.38 -8.88
CA LEU A 179 2.68 -9.63 -8.20
C LEU A 179 2.60 -10.78 -9.21
N ASP A 180 3.68 -11.56 -9.32
CA ASP A 180 3.67 -12.82 -10.05
C ASP A 180 3.23 -13.94 -9.11
N LEU A 181 2.00 -14.42 -9.31
CA LEU A 181 1.43 -15.48 -8.49
C LEU A 181 2.15 -16.83 -8.70
N THR A 182 2.86 -17.01 -9.81
CA THR A 182 3.63 -18.25 -10.07
C THR A 182 4.85 -18.38 -9.16
N GLU A 183 5.33 -17.27 -8.60
CA GLU A 183 6.41 -17.28 -7.60
C GLU A 183 5.92 -17.71 -6.21
N LEU A 184 4.61 -17.59 -5.95
CA LEU A 184 4.00 -17.88 -4.64
C LEU A 184 3.30 -19.23 -4.59
N PHE A 185 2.77 -19.70 -5.72
CA PHE A 185 1.91 -20.86 -5.79
C PHE A 185 2.32 -21.83 -6.89
N GLU A 186 2.24 -23.12 -6.59
CA GLU A 186 2.38 -24.18 -7.58
C GLU A 186 1.25 -24.11 -8.64
N PRO A 187 1.47 -24.57 -9.88
CA PRO A 187 0.46 -24.54 -10.94
C PRO A 187 -0.86 -25.24 -10.57
N SER A 188 -0.79 -26.30 -9.75
CA SER A 188 -1.94 -27.03 -9.21
C SER A 188 -2.74 -26.24 -8.17
N ALA A 189 -2.10 -25.30 -7.47
CA ALA A 189 -2.79 -24.38 -6.58
C ALA A 189 -3.45 -23.25 -7.39
N LEU A 190 -2.76 -22.71 -8.40
CA LEU A 190 -3.31 -21.64 -9.26
C LEU A 190 -4.57 -22.05 -10.01
N ASN A 191 -4.63 -23.30 -10.49
CA ASN A 191 -5.81 -23.82 -11.19
C ASN A 191 -6.89 -24.37 -10.24
N GLY A 192 -6.68 -24.28 -8.92
CA GLY A 192 -7.61 -24.80 -7.92
C GLY A 192 -7.85 -26.32 -8.04
N SER A 193 -6.89 -27.10 -8.54
CA SER A 193 -7.09 -28.53 -8.80
C SER A 193 -7.41 -29.35 -7.56
N ALA A 194 -6.92 -28.91 -6.39
CA ALA A 194 -7.20 -29.54 -5.10
C ALA A 194 -8.61 -29.22 -4.55
N LEU A 195 -9.34 -28.28 -5.15
CA LEU A 195 -10.67 -27.88 -4.70
C LEU A 195 -11.73 -28.79 -5.32
N GLU A 196 -12.70 -29.23 -4.51
CA GLU A 196 -13.67 -30.24 -4.91
C GLU A 196 -14.84 -29.65 -5.70
N SER A 197 -15.34 -28.48 -5.29
CA SER A 197 -16.52 -27.86 -5.89
C SER A 197 -16.18 -26.75 -6.89
N SER A 198 -17.04 -26.57 -7.89
CA SER A 198 -16.92 -25.47 -8.85
C SER A 198 -17.03 -24.09 -8.18
N GLU A 199 -17.83 -23.97 -7.12
CA GLU A 199 -18.00 -22.73 -6.37
C GLU A 199 -16.71 -22.34 -5.64
N MET A 200 -16.04 -23.29 -4.97
CA MET A 200 -14.75 -23.05 -4.33
C MET A 200 -13.67 -22.66 -5.35
N LYS A 201 -13.66 -23.29 -6.52
CA LYS A 201 -12.74 -22.93 -7.61
C LYS A 201 -12.96 -21.50 -8.10
N GLN A 202 -14.23 -21.09 -8.21
CA GLN A 202 -14.56 -19.73 -8.60
C GLN A 202 -14.13 -18.72 -7.54
N GLN A 203 -14.44 -18.96 -6.26
CA GLN A 203 -14.02 -18.09 -5.16
C GLN A 203 -12.49 -17.97 -5.10
N TRP A 204 -11.78 -19.08 -5.26
CA TRP A 204 -10.33 -19.07 -5.30
C TRP A 204 -9.77 -18.28 -6.49
N ALA A 205 -10.37 -18.42 -7.68
CA ALA A 205 -9.98 -17.62 -8.84
C ALA A 205 -10.23 -16.12 -8.60
N GLU A 206 -11.32 -15.75 -7.92
CA GLU A 206 -11.60 -14.36 -7.52
C GLU A 206 -10.57 -13.84 -6.51
N GLU A 207 -10.14 -14.67 -5.55
CA GLU A 207 -9.08 -14.33 -4.60
C GLU A 207 -7.73 -14.14 -5.30
N LEU A 208 -7.34 -15.06 -6.18
CA LEU A 208 -6.12 -14.92 -6.98
C LEU A 208 -6.17 -13.65 -7.85
N HIS A 209 -7.31 -13.37 -8.47
CA HIS A 209 -7.51 -12.13 -9.23
C HIS A 209 -7.31 -10.90 -8.35
N LEU A 210 -7.91 -10.88 -7.15
CA LEU A 210 -7.74 -9.78 -6.21
C LEU A 210 -6.26 -9.64 -5.78
N MET A 211 -5.58 -10.73 -5.48
CA MET A 211 -4.17 -10.76 -5.09
C MET A 211 -3.26 -10.17 -6.19
N ALA A 212 -3.43 -10.62 -7.44
CA ALA A 212 -2.63 -10.13 -8.58
C ALA A 212 -2.84 -8.62 -8.85
N HIS A 213 -4.01 -8.07 -8.48
CA HIS A 213 -4.38 -6.68 -8.71
C HIS A 213 -4.23 -5.78 -7.49
N THR A 214 -3.66 -6.30 -6.40
CA THR A 214 -3.49 -5.53 -5.16
C THR A 214 -2.01 -5.25 -4.91
N GLN A 215 -1.72 -3.98 -4.63
CA GLN A 215 -0.39 -3.50 -4.31
C GLN A 215 -0.35 -3.09 -2.84
N PHE A 216 0.67 -3.57 -2.13
CA PHE A 216 0.89 -3.27 -0.73
C PHE A 216 2.15 -2.42 -0.57
N ALA A 217 1.96 -1.15 -0.22
CA ALA A 217 3.05 -0.26 0.15
C ALA A 217 3.34 -0.42 1.65
N GLN A 218 4.42 -1.13 1.98
CA GLN A 218 4.79 -1.50 3.34
C GLN A 218 6.10 -0.84 3.74
N PHE A 219 6.10 -0.16 4.88
CA PHE A 219 7.28 0.56 5.38
C PHE A 219 7.47 0.30 6.87
N PRO A 220 8.67 -0.15 7.30
CA PRO A 220 9.05 -0.06 8.70
C PRO A 220 9.21 1.42 9.07
N LEU A 221 8.64 1.82 10.19
CA LEU A 221 8.84 3.14 10.79
C LEU A 221 9.96 3.14 11.84
N THR A 222 10.47 1.96 12.18
CA THR A 222 11.61 1.75 13.07
C THR A 222 12.91 1.61 12.29
N ASN A 223 14.01 1.98 12.94
CA ASN A 223 15.35 1.68 12.42
C ASN A 223 15.72 0.20 12.65
N ALA A 224 16.82 -0.26 12.05
CA ALA A 224 17.24 -1.66 12.15
C ALA A 224 17.51 -2.09 13.61
N GLN A 225 18.14 -1.22 14.41
CA GLN A 225 18.47 -1.50 15.81
C GLN A 225 17.20 -1.64 16.66
N GLU A 226 16.24 -0.74 16.47
CA GLU A 226 14.92 -0.80 17.13
C GLU A 226 14.16 -2.06 16.73
N ARG A 227 14.12 -2.41 15.43
CA ARG A 227 13.47 -3.63 14.95
C ARG A 227 14.05 -4.89 15.58
N ASP A 228 15.37 -4.95 15.73
CA ASP A 228 16.05 -6.08 16.39
C ASP A 228 15.68 -6.19 17.88
N THR A 229 15.28 -5.08 18.52
CA THR A 229 14.73 -5.12 19.89
C THR A 229 13.29 -5.60 19.94
N PHE A 230 12.49 -5.51 18.87
CA PHE A 230 11.14 -6.09 18.86
C PHE A 230 11.16 -7.57 18.48
N LEU A 231 12.02 -7.94 17.53
CA LEU A 231 12.14 -9.30 16.98
C LEU A 231 13.16 -10.19 17.70
N HIS A 232 13.66 -9.76 18.88
CA HIS A 232 14.62 -10.47 19.74
C HIS A 232 14.93 -11.87 19.22
N GLY A 233 16.05 -12.01 18.50
CA GLY A 233 16.34 -13.21 17.71
C GLY A 233 15.99 -14.47 18.48
N MET A 234 14.99 -15.21 17.97
CA MET A 234 14.47 -16.40 18.64
C MET A 234 15.63 -17.30 19.06
N ILE A 235 15.73 -17.61 20.36
CA ILE A 235 16.63 -18.66 20.81
C ILE A 235 15.95 -19.97 20.46
N TRP A 236 16.35 -20.58 19.34
CA TRP A 236 15.86 -21.89 18.94
C TRP A 236 16.20 -22.92 20.03
N ARG A 237 15.30 -23.88 20.27
CA ARG A 237 15.53 -24.95 21.27
C ARG A 237 16.88 -25.61 21.01
N GLY A 238 17.84 -25.38 21.91
CA GLY A 238 19.19 -25.95 21.86
C GLY A 238 20.32 -24.96 21.57
N GLU A 239 20.02 -23.70 21.23
CA GLU A 239 21.05 -22.66 21.04
C GLU A 239 21.19 -21.79 22.30
N THR A 240 22.41 -21.32 22.58
CA THR A 240 22.72 -20.48 23.77
C THR A 240 23.03 -19.03 23.40
N GLN A 241 23.08 -18.69 22.11
CA GLN A 241 23.42 -17.35 21.62
C GLN A 241 22.39 -16.88 20.61
N ARG A 242 22.08 -15.57 20.65
CA ARG A 242 21.16 -14.90 19.74
C ARG A 242 21.80 -14.80 18.35
N GLN A 243 21.14 -15.29 17.31
CA GLN A 243 21.52 -14.99 15.93
C GLN A 243 20.92 -13.66 15.50
N SER A 244 21.76 -12.74 14.99
CA SER A 244 21.29 -11.56 14.27
C SER A 244 20.78 -11.99 12.89
N PHE A 245 19.53 -11.65 12.57
CA PHE A 245 18.88 -12.05 11.32
C PHE A 245 19.33 -11.24 10.10
N PHE A 246 20.03 -10.11 10.28
CA PHE A 246 20.41 -9.24 9.15
C PHE A 246 21.82 -8.65 9.32
N ARG A 247 22.67 -8.86 8.30
CA ARG A 247 23.91 -8.10 8.05
C ARG A 247 23.65 -7.07 6.96
#